data_AF-A0A8T1YCX5-F1
#
_entry.id   AF-A0A8T1YCX5-F1
#
_cell.length_a   1.000
_cell.length_b   1.000
_cell.length_c   1.000
_cell.angle_alpha   90.00
_cell.angle_beta   90.00
_cell.angle_gamma   90.00
#
_symmetry.space_group_name_H-M   'P 1'
#
loop_
_entity.id
_entity.type
_entity.pdbx_description
1 polymer ?
#
loop_
_entity_poly.entity_id
_entity_poly.type
_entity_poly.pdbx_seq_one_letter_code
_entity_poly.pdbx_strand_id
1 'polypeptide(L)'
;MGEFEASLLEEKISLFRERTVNESLAKLNEIVDGWITYDLKKTGAHLLEVSKDDKKMTEAINEIGQARNARLVKERDEAKINSTTDMIEQTCKSCAAKSTIFDYNFCVSSLNNSPIDLPSPTNLSSLALVPMLQALDNATATASTIQQLLISEDDSGFRGACLRDCLELYEDAADRLEEAVRVFITRKELGTVNVMVTAAMESAVTCEDGFREGDDGDGGGGVMTWTSPIGGENYKLFKLGQIALCIINMLSSSVTSLSF
;
A
#
# COMPACT_ATOMS: atom_id res chain seq x y z
N MET A 1 5.32 25.18 -1.90
CA MET A 1 4.62 24.05 -2.54
C MET A 1 5.15 22.75 -1.94
N GLY A 2 4.93 22.53 -0.62
CA GLY A 2 5.63 21.46 0.11
C GLY A 2 5.15 21.15 1.54
N GLU A 3 4.16 21.87 2.09
CA GLU A 3 3.59 21.55 3.42
C GLU A 3 2.23 20.84 3.33
N PHE A 4 1.47 21.05 2.24
CA PHE A 4 0.11 20.52 2.09
C PHE A 4 0.05 19.03 1.75
N GLU A 5 1.11 18.46 1.14
CA GLU A 5 1.19 17.03 0.83
C GLU A 5 1.60 16.18 2.05
N ALA A 6 2.38 16.75 2.98
CA ALA A 6 2.81 16.06 4.19
C ALA A 6 1.65 15.91 5.19
N SER A 7 0.84 16.96 5.38
CA SER A 7 -0.31 16.91 6.29
C SER A 7 -1.40 15.93 5.82
N LEU A 8 -1.67 15.90 4.51
CA LEU A 8 -2.67 15.00 3.92
C LEU A 8 -2.23 13.52 4.02
N LEU A 9 -0.92 13.27 4.02
CA LEU A 9 -0.38 11.93 4.17
C LEU A 9 -0.35 11.47 5.63
N GLU A 10 0.06 12.33 6.57
CA GLU A 10 -0.02 12.05 8.01
C GLU A 10 -1.48 11.76 8.41
N GLU A 11 -2.44 12.51 7.86
CA GLU A 11 -3.88 12.24 8.02
C GLU A 11 -4.27 10.88 7.42
N LYS A 12 -3.76 10.52 6.24
CA LYS A 12 -4.03 9.22 5.60
C LYS A 12 -3.35 8.04 6.29
N ILE A 13 -2.16 8.22 6.86
CA ILE A 13 -1.42 7.22 7.66
C ILE A 13 -2.13 7.02 9.00
N SER A 14 -2.59 8.10 9.65
CA SER A 14 -3.42 8.03 10.85
C SER A 14 -4.77 7.35 10.57
N LEU A 15 -5.43 7.68 9.46
CA LEU A 15 -6.67 7.02 9.00
C LEU A 15 -6.43 5.56 8.60
N PHE A 16 -5.24 5.22 8.13
CA PHE A 16 -4.85 3.85 7.82
C PHE A 16 -4.65 3.04 9.12
N ARG A 17 -4.00 3.64 10.13
CA ARG A 17 -3.85 3.09 11.49
C ARG A 17 -5.19 2.89 12.21
N GLU A 18 -6.20 3.70 11.91
CA GLU A 18 -7.59 3.51 12.40
C GLU A 18 -8.38 2.46 11.62
N ARG A 19 -8.02 2.16 10.36
CA ARG A 19 -8.78 1.26 9.48
C ARG A 19 -8.65 -0.22 9.85
N THR A 20 -7.66 -0.57 10.66
CA THR A 20 -7.51 -1.88 11.31
C THR A 20 -8.38 -2.04 12.57
N VAL A 21 -9.13 -0.99 12.98
CA VAL A 21 -10.04 -1.02 14.13
C VAL A 21 -11.44 -0.54 13.73
N ASN A 22 -12.25 -1.50 13.26
CA ASN A 22 -13.72 -1.53 13.31
C ASN A 22 -14.58 -0.49 12.53
N GLU A 23 -15.49 -1.02 11.72
CA GLU A 23 -16.94 -0.71 11.78
C GLU A 23 -17.48 0.70 11.49
N SER A 24 -16.69 1.72 11.12
CA SER A 24 -17.24 3.08 10.93
C SER A 24 -17.80 3.40 9.54
N LEU A 25 -17.89 2.40 8.65
CA LEU A 25 -18.71 2.40 7.43
C LEU A 25 -20.19 2.78 7.71
N ALA A 26 -20.64 2.68 8.96
CA ALA A 26 -21.97 3.08 9.41
C ALA A 26 -22.18 4.61 9.54
N LYS A 27 -21.13 5.43 9.74
CA LYS A 27 -21.28 6.90 9.95
C LYS A 27 -21.24 7.72 8.66
N LEU A 28 -20.73 7.16 7.55
CA LEU A 28 -20.72 7.85 6.25
C LEU A 28 -22.11 7.85 5.58
N ASN A 29 -22.94 6.84 5.82
CA ASN A 29 -24.28 6.75 5.23
C ASN A 29 -25.29 7.75 5.82
N GLU A 30 -25.15 8.15 7.10
CA GLU A 30 -26.02 9.20 7.69
C GLU A 30 -25.71 10.62 7.17
N ILE A 31 -24.49 10.87 6.67
CA ILE A 31 -24.07 12.20 6.19
C ILE A 31 -24.51 12.43 4.74
N VAL A 32 -24.58 11.38 3.92
CA VAL A 32 -24.97 11.48 2.50
C VAL A 32 -26.48 11.73 2.34
N ASP A 33 -27.33 11.12 3.17
CA ASP A 33 -28.79 11.31 3.11
C ASP A 33 -29.25 12.73 3.54
N GLY A 34 -28.44 13.41 4.36
CA GLY A 34 -28.70 14.78 4.82
C GLY A 34 -28.43 15.87 3.77
N TRP A 35 -27.54 15.63 2.79
CA TRP A 35 -27.19 16.63 1.77
C TRP A 35 -28.21 16.70 0.62
N ILE A 36 -28.87 15.58 0.28
CA ILE A 36 -29.82 15.50 -0.84
C ILE A 36 -31.11 16.28 -0.55
N THR A 37 -31.47 16.46 0.73
CA THR A 37 -32.71 17.16 1.14
C THR A 37 -32.57 18.69 1.19
N TYR A 38 -31.37 19.25 1.18
CA TYR A 38 -31.14 20.70 1.30
C TYR A 38 -31.24 21.46 -0.04
N ASP A 39 -30.90 20.83 -1.18
CA ASP A 39 -30.73 21.56 -2.45
C ASP A 39 -31.98 21.63 -3.36
N LEU A 40 -33.03 20.83 -3.10
CA LEU A 40 -34.22 20.79 -3.96
C LEU A 40 -35.28 21.87 -3.68
N LYS A 41 -35.09 22.72 -2.66
CA LYS A 41 -36.08 23.75 -2.27
C LYS A 41 -35.73 25.19 -2.67
N LYS A 42 -34.59 25.47 -3.30
CA LYS A 42 -34.08 26.86 -3.40
C LYS A 42 -34.13 27.53 -4.79
N THR A 43 -34.39 26.82 -5.89
CA THR A 43 -34.39 27.45 -7.23
C THR A 43 -35.77 27.45 -7.89
N GLY A 44 -36.65 28.32 -7.39
CA GLY A 44 -37.83 28.76 -8.14
C GLY A 44 -37.41 29.77 -9.20
N ALA A 45 -37.53 29.42 -10.48
CA ALA A 45 -37.28 30.33 -11.60
C ALA A 45 -38.43 30.28 -12.61
N HIS A 46 -38.97 31.46 -12.90
CA HIS A 46 -40.07 31.72 -13.82
C HIS A 46 -39.55 31.69 -15.27
N LEU A 47 -40.20 30.93 -16.15
CA LEU A 47 -39.85 30.82 -17.57
C LEU A 47 -40.37 32.01 -18.38
N LEU A 48 -39.48 32.62 -19.17
CA LEU A 48 -39.83 33.34 -20.40
C LEU A 48 -39.98 32.31 -21.53
N GLU A 49 -41.00 32.46 -22.36
CA GLU A 49 -41.26 31.56 -23.49
C GLU A 49 -40.15 31.71 -24.55
N VAL A 50 -39.35 30.65 -24.71
CA VAL A 50 -38.45 30.45 -25.86
C VAL A 50 -39.16 29.51 -26.84
N SER A 51 -39.11 29.85 -28.13
CA SER A 51 -39.60 29.04 -29.25
C SER A 51 -39.24 27.56 -29.08
N LYS A 52 -40.23 26.66 -29.27
CA LYS A 52 -40.08 25.21 -29.06
C LYS A 52 -39.03 24.58 -29.97
N ASP A 53 -38.73 25.18 -31.12
CA ASP A 53 -37.76 24.64 -32.08
C ASP A 53 -36.30 25.00 -31.70
N ASP A 54 -36.06 26.19 -31.15
CA ASP A 54 -34.73 26.60 -30.66
C ASP A 54 -34.36 25.90 -29.34
N LYS A 55 -35.33 25.69 -28.45
CA LYS A 55 -35.12 24.99 -27.18
C LYS A 55 -34.71 23.53 -27.40
N LYS A 56 -35.43 22.80 -28.27
CA LYS A 56 -35.11 21.41 -28.62
C LYS A 56 -33.75 21.28 -29.30
N MET A 57 -33.40 22.22 -30.17
CA MET A 57 -32.10 22.24 -30.83
C MET A 57 -30.97 22.50 -29.83
N THR A 58 -31.18 23.42 -28.89
CA THR A 58 -30.22 23.73 -27.82
C THR A 58 -30.03 22.55 -26.85
N GLU A 59 -31.12 21.87 -26.48
CA GLU A 59 -31.08 20.64 -25.66
C GLU A 59 -30.30 19.52 -26.36
N ALA A 60 -30.55 19.29 -27.66
CA ALA A 60 -29.83 18.29 -28.44
C ALA A 60 -28.33 18.60 -28.56
N ILE A 61 -27.95 19.87 -28.77
CA ILE A 61 -26.54 20.30 -28.79
C ILE A 61 -25.87 20.05 -27.44
N ASN A 62 -26.56 20.35 -26.34
CA ASN A 62 -26.04 20.14 -24.99
C ASN A 62 -25.85 18.64 -24.67
N GLU A 63 -26.80 17.79 -25.02
CA GLU A 63 -26.70 16.34 -24.85
C GLU A 63 -25.55 15.74 -25.68
N ILE A 64 -25.39 16.18 -26.93
CA ILE A 64 -24.26 15.78 -27.78
C ILE A 64 -22.93 16.24 -27.17
N GLY A 65 -22.89 17.45 -26.61
CA GLY A 65 -21.73 18.00 -25.92
C GLY A 65 -21.35 17.16 -24.68
N GLN A 66 -22.33 16.80 -23.85
CA GLN A 66 -22.12 15.95 -22.68
C GLN A 66 -21.64 14.55 -23.06
N ALA A 67 -22.25 13.92 -24.06
CA ALA A 67 -21.85 12.58 -24.52
C ALA A 67 -20.43 12.56 -25.11
N ARG A 68 -20.05 13.59 -25.88
CA ARG A 68 -18.67 13.73 -26.40
C ARG A 68 -17.66 13.92 -25.26
N ASN A 69 -17.98 14.76 -24.27
CA ASN A 69 -17.10 14.98 -23.14
C ASN A 69 -16.90 13.70 -22.31
N ALA A 70 -17.98 12.95 -22.04
CA ALA A 70 -17.91 11.67 -21.32
C ALA A 70 -17.04 10.64 -22.06
N ARG A 71 -17.14 10.57 -23.40
CA ARG A 71 -16.30 9.70 -24.23
C ARG A 71 -14.82 10.06 -24.16
N LEU A 72 -14.49 11.36 -24.24
CA LEU A 72 -13.09 11.83 -24.16
C LEU A 72 -12.46 11.56 -22.79
N VAL A 73 -13.24 11.67 -21.71
CA VAL A 73 -12.79 11.29 -20.37
C VAL A 73 -12.49 9.80 -20.31
N LYS A 74 -13.39 8.95 -20.81
CA LYS A 74 -13.19 7.50 -20.85
C LYS A 74 -11.95 7.08 -21.64
N GLU A 75 -11.75 7.61 -22.85
CA GLU A 75 -10.58 7.30 -23.68
C GLU A 75 -9.27 7.74 -23.00
N ARG A 76 -9.28 8.87 -22.27
CA ARG A 76 -8.13 9.33 -21.48
C ARG A 76 -7.84 8.40 -20.31
N ASP A 77 -8.85 7.95 -19.60
CA ASP A 77 -8.70 7.07 -18.43
C ASP A 77 -8.15 5.70 -18.86
N GLU A 78 -8.66 5.12 -19.97
CA GLU A 78 -8.15 3.87 -20.55
C GLU A 78 -6.68 3.99 -20.97
N ALA A 79 -6.29 5.09 -21.63
CA ALA A 79 -4.89 5.31 -22.02
C ALA A 79 -3.95 5.47 -20.81
N LYS A 80 -4.41 6.13 -19.74
CA LYS A 80 -3.65 6.27 -18.50
C LYS A 80 -3.47 4.93 -17.78
N ILE A 81 -4.52 4.09 -17.76
CA ILE A 81 -4.46 2.74 -17.20
C ILE A 81 -3.44 1.90 -17.98
N ASN A 82 -3.51 1.88 -19.32
CA ASN A 82 -2.55 1.13 -20.14
C ASN A 82 -1.10 1.58 -19.90
N SER A 83 -0.85 2.90 -19.85
CA SER A 83 0.49 3.44 -19.56
C SER A 83 0.98 3.06 -18.15
N THR A 84 0.07 2.94 -17.18
CA THR A 84 0.43 2.53 -15.80
C THR A 84 0.78 1.05 -15.76
N THR A 85 -0.03 0.20 -16.40
CA THR A 85 0.23 -1.24 -16.55
C THR A 85 1.59 -1.49 -17.20
N ASP A 86 1.88 -0.79 -18.30
CA ASP A 86 3.17 -0.90 -19.00
C ASP A 86 4.35 -0.53 -18.07
N MET A 87 4.22 0.54 -17.29
CA MET A 87 5.25 0.97 -16.34
C MET A 87 5.48 -0.06 -15.22
N ILE A 88 4.39 -0.63 -14.67
CA ILE A 88 4.47 -1.68 -13.64
C ILE A 88 5.19 -2.90 -14.20
N GLU A 89 4.77 -3.40 -15.36
CA GLU A 89 5.38 -4.56 -15.98
C GLU A 89 6.87 -4.35 -16.27
N GLN A 90 7.23 -3.20 -16.84
CA GLN A 90 8.63 -2.88 -17.15
C GLN A 90 9.49 -2.79 -15.88
N THR A 91 8.94 -2.21 -14.81
CA THR A 91 9.62 -2.11 -13.51
C THR A 91 9.84 -3.50 -12.92
N CYS A 92 8.81 -4.34 -12.85
CA CYS A 92 8.91 -5.69 -12.33
C CYS A 92 9.85 -6.57 -13.18
N LYS A 93 9.82 -6.45 -14.51
CA LYS A 93 10.77 -7.14 -15.42
C LYS A 93 12.21 -6.72 -15.11
N SER A 94 12.44 -5.43 -14.92
CA SER A 94 13.78 -4.89 -14.60
C SER A 94 14.30 -5.37 -13.24
N CYS A 95 13.42 -5.52 -12.25
CA CYS A 95 13.76 -6.08 -10.95
C CYS A 95 14.06 -7.57 -11.01
N ALA A 96 13.21 -8.35 -11.68
CA ALA A 96 13.40 -9.79 -11.86
C ALA A 96 14.70 -10.12 -12.61
N ALA A 97 15.13 -9.27 -13.55
CA ALA A 97 16.40 -9.45 -14.25
C ALA A 97 17.64 -9.31 -13.36
N LYS A 98 17.52 -8.66 -12.19
CA LYS A 98 18.65 -8.40 -11.26
C LYS A 98 18.77 -9.42 -10.14
N SER A 99 17.79 -10.30 -9.96
CA SER A 99 17.74 -11.20 -8.80
C SER A 99 16.97 -12.48 -9.14
N THR A 100 17.58 -13.63 -8.86
CA THR A 100 16.96 -14.95 -9.08
C THR A 100 15.90 -15.30 -8.04
N ILE A 101 15.85 -14.58 -6.92
CA ILE A 101 14.88 -14.78 -5.84
C ILE A 101 13.69 -13.81 -5.93
N PHE A 102 13.73 -12.84 -6.85
CA PHE A 102 12.69 -11.84 -7.03
C PHE A 102 11.49 -12.44 -7.78
N ASP A 103 10.30 -12.27 -7.24
CA ASP A 103 9.06 -12.79 -7.83
C ASP A 103 8.36 -11.71 -8.68
N TYR A 104 8.46 -11.87 -10.00
CA TYR A 104 7.82 -10.99 -10.98
C TYR A 104 6.29 -10.91 -10.79
N ASN A 105 5.63 -12.05 -10.61
CA ASN A 105 4.18 -12.09 -10.54
C ASN A 105 3.69 -11.43 -9.25
N PHE A 106 4.38 -11.70 -8.14
CA PHE A 106 4.10 -11.02 -6.87
C PHE A 106 4.30 -9.51 -7.00
N CYS A 107 5.37 -9.05 -7.67
CA CYS A 107 5.59 -7.63 -7.95
C CYS A 107 4.43 -6.97 -8.71
N VAL A 108 4.00 -7.58 -9.82
CA VAL A 108 2.90 -7.05 -10.63
C VAL A 108 1.60 -7.01 -9.82
N SER A 109 1.29 -8.08 -9.09
CA SER A 109 0.11 -8.14 -8.23
C SER A 109 0.16 -7.10 -7.10
N SER A 110 1.29 -6.95 -6.42
CA SER A 110 1.47 -5.96 -5.35
C SER A 110 1.27 -4.54 -5.85
N LEU A 111 1.91 -4.16 -6.97
CA LEU A 111 1.86 -2.80 -7.50
C LEU A 111 0.49 -2.43 -8.09
N ASN A 112 -0.28 -3.40 -8.56
CA ASN A 112 -1.66 -3.18 -8.99
C ASN A 112 -2.65 -2.99 -7.83
N ASN A 113 -2.30 -3.41 -6.62
CA ASN A 113 -3.19 -3.42 -5.46
C ASN A 113 -2.67 -2.48 -4.36
N SER A 114 -2.84 -1.17 -4.54
CA SER A 114 -2.49 -0.20 -3.49
C SER A 114 -3.45 -0.33 -2.29
N PRO A 115 -2.95 -0.43 -1.03
CA PRO A 115 -3.79 -0.51 0.17
C PRO A 115 -4.51 0.81 0.50
N ILE A 116 -4.08 1.90 -0.13
CA ILE A 116 -4.68 3.23 -0.05
C ILE A 116 -5.19 3.60 -1.44
N ASP A 117 -6.31 4.34 -1.51
CA ASP A 117 -6.79 5.02 -2.73
C ASP A 117 -5.80 6.14 -3.15
N LEU A 118 -4.57 5.74 -3.44
CA LEU A 118 -3.56 6.58 -4.05
C LEU A 118 -3.89 6.67 -5.53
N PRO A 119 -3.68 7.85 -6.16
CA PRO A 119 -3.72 7.94 -7.61
C PRO A 119 -2.82 6.85 -8.20
N SER A 120 -3.29 6.20 -9.28
CA SER A 120 -2.49 5.22 -10.02
C SER A 120 -1.07 5.72 -10.18
N PRO A 121 -0.05 4.92 -9.84
CA PRO A 121 1.32 5.39 -9.75
C PRO A 121 1.73 5.99 -11.11
N THR A 122 2.18 7.23 -11.10
CA THR A 122 2.53 7.98 -12.32
C THR A 122 4.03 8.05 -12.56
N ASN A 123 4.83 7.58 -11.60
CA ASN A 123 6.28 7.58 -11.64
C ASN A 123 6.88 6.53 -10.68
N LEU A 124 8.19 6.29 -10.78
CA LEU A 124 8.91 5.34 -9.93
C LEU A 124 8.81 5.66 -8.42
N SER A 125 8.68 6.92 -8.01
CA SER A 125 8.53 7.29 -6.60
C SER A 125 7.18 6.81 -6.03
N SER A 126 6.10 7.04 -6.76
CA SER A 126 4.78 6.51 -6.40
C SER A 126 4.71 4.99 -6.47
N LEU A 127 5.45 4.35 -7.39
CA LEU A 127 5.59 2.88 -7.43
C LEU A 127 6.36 2.33 -6.22
N ALA A 128 7.40 3.00 -5.75
CA ALA A 128 8.18 2.55 -4.59
C ALA A 128 7.38 2.63 -3.28
N LEU A 129 6.45 3.58 -3.18
CA LEU A 129 5.65 3.79 -1.99
C LEU A 129 4.64 2.67 -1.73
N VAL A 130 4.04 2.10 -2.79
CA VAL A 130 3.05 1.01 -2.68
C VAL A 130 3.56 -0.19 -1.87
N PRO A 131 4.68 -0.85 -2.21
CA PRO A 131 5.19 -1.99 -1.46
C PRO A 131 5.69 -1.61 -0.07
N MET A 132 6.15 -0.37 0.15
CA MET A 132 6.54 0.10 1.50
C MET A 132 5.33 0.20 2.43
N LEU A 133 4.21 0.75 1.95
CA LEU A 133 2.97 0.79 2.71
C LEU A 133 2.44 -0.62 2.95
N GLN A 134 2.36 -1.45 1.92
CA GLN A 134 1.96 -2.86 2.09
C GLN A 134 2.85 -3.61 3.09
N ALA A 135 4.16 -3.31 3.13
CA ALA A 135 5.08 -3.91 4.10
C ALA A 135 4.77 -3.44 5.53
N LEU A 136 4.49 -2.15 5.73
CA LEU A 136 4.08 -1.60 7.02
C LEU A 136 2.76 -2.23 7.50
N ASP A 137 1.79 -2.38 6.61
CA ASP A 137 0.50 -3.01 6.89
C ASP A 137 0.70 -4.46 7.30
N ASN A 138 1.54 -5.18 6.54
CA ASN A 138 1.89 -6.56 6.83
C ASN A 138 2.56 -6.68 8.20
N ALA A 139 3.55 -5.84 8.49
CA ALA A 139 4.29 -5.88 9.76
C ALA A 139 3.34 -5.63 10.95
N THR A 140 2.53 -4.58 10.88
CA THR A 140 1.55 -4.23 11.93
C THR A 140 0.50 -5.32 12.14
N ALA A 141 -0.04 -5.88 11.05
CA ALA A 141 -1.01 -6.98 11.12
C ALA A 141 -0.39 -8.27 11.67
N THR A 142 0.88 -8.52 11.35
CA THR A 142 1.60 -9.71 11.85
C THR A 142 1.91 -9.58 13.33
N ALA A 143 2.34 -8.41 13.81
CA ALA A 143 2.48 -8.13 15.25
C ALA A 143 1.16 -8.40 15.99
N SER A 144 0.03 -7.94 15.45
CA SER A 144 -1.30 -8.19 16.02
C SER A 144 -1.65 -9.68 16.03
N THR A 145 -1.28 -10.42 14.97
CA THR A 145 -1.50 -11.86 14.87
C THR A 145 -0.68 -12.61 15.91
N ILE A 146 0.58 -12.24 16.10
CA ILE A 146 1.47 -12.82 17.12
C ILE A 146 0.90 -12.59 18.53
N GLN A 147 0.44 -11.37 18.83
CA GLN A 147 -0.22 -11.07 20.11
C GLN A 147 -1.44 -11.97 20.34
N GLN A 148 -2.26 -12.22 19.32
CA GLN A 148 -3.39 -13.14 19.42
C GLN A 148 -2.95 -14.59 19.65
N LEU A 149 -1.90 -15.05 18.97
CA LEU A 149 -1.34 -16.40 19.17
C LEU A 149 -0.81 -16.58 20.61
N LEU A 150 -0.20 -15.54 21.20
CA LEU A 150 0.25 -15.54 22.59
C LEU A 150 -0.90 -15.54 23.61
N ILE A 151 -2.09 -15.03 23.26
CA ILE A 151 -3.26 -15.02 24.15
C ILE A 151 -4.07 -16.33 24.05
N SER A 152 -4.23 -16.83 22.83
CA SER A 152 -5.17 -17.92 22.50
C SER A 152 -4.59 -19.32 22.64
N GLU A 153 -3.26 -19.45 22.68
CA GLU A 153 -2.56 -20.72 22.82
C GLU A 153 -1.67 -20.73 24.06
N ASP A 154 -1.13 -21.90 24.39
CA ASP A 154 -0.12 -22.02 25.45
C ASP A 154 1.13 -21.22 25.04
N ASP A 155 1.38 -20.13 25.78
CA ASP A 155 2.51 -19.22 25.59
C ASP A 155 3.78 -19.70 26.31
N SER A 156 3.73 -20.91 26.90
CA SER A 156 4.86 -21.54 27.56
C SER A 156 5.74 -22.33 26.58
N GLY A 157 6.97 -22.61 27.01
CA GLY A 157 7.94 -23.37 26.22
C GLY A 157 8.53 -22.62 25.03
N PHE A 158 9.19 -23.37 24.16
CA PHE A 158 10.00 -22.85 23.04
C PHE A 158 9.18 -22.03 22.05
N ARG A 159 8.02 -22.55 21.63
CA ARG A 159 7.12 -21.85 20.68
C ARG A 159 6.67 -20.49 21.21
N GLY A 160 6.29 -20.41 22.49
CA GLY A 160 5.88 -19.15 23.11
C GLY A 160 7.04 -18.15 23.26
N ALA A 161 8.25 -18.62 23.55
CA ALA A 161 9.45 -17.77 23.54
C ALA A 161 9.72 -17.19 22.14
N CYS A 162 9.73 -18.04 21.10
CA CYS A 162 9.90 -17.60 19.72
C CYS A 162 8.84 -16.57 19.29
N LEU A 163 7.58 -16.76 19.68
CA LEU A 163 6.52 -15.80 19.39
C LEU A 163 6.75 -14.44 20.07
N ARG A 164 7.27 -14.39 21.30
CA ARG A 164 7.60 -13.12 21.97
C ARG A 164 8.75 -12.40 21.27
N ASP A 165 9.81 -13.13 20.90
CA ASP A 165 10.94 -12.57 20.16
C ASP A 165 10.48 -12.05 18.77
N CYS A 166 9.64 -12.82 18.07
CA CYS A 166 9.03 -12.37 16.82
C CYS A 166 8.15 -11.13 17.01
N LEU A 167 7.43 -11.00 18.13
CA LEU A 167 6.61 -9.81 18.39
C LEU A 167 7.48 -8.56 18.44
N GLU A 168 8.57 -8.59 19.21
CA GLU A 168 9.51 -7.46 19.32
C GLU A 168 10.11 -7.11 17.95
N LEU A 169 10.50 -8.12 17.18
CA LEU A 169 11.04 -7.95 15.82
C LEU A 169 10.03 -7.29 14.86
N TYR A 170 8.75 -7.65 14.96
CA TYR A 170 7.69 -7.12 14.11
C TYR A 170 7.22 -5.72 14.52
N GLU A 171 7.23 -5.40 15.82
CA GLU A 171 7.00 -4.04 16.31
C GLU A 171 8.13 -3.09 15.85
N ASP A 172 9.39 -3.50 15.96
CA ASP A 172 10.54 -2.73 15.43
C ASP A 172 10.48 -2.62 13.89
N ALA A 173 10.10 -3.69 13.19
CA ALA A 173 9.93 -3.65 11.73
C ALA A 173 8.85 -2.64 11.31
N ALA A 174 7.72 -2.59 12.02
CA ALA A 174 6.65 -1.63 11.75
C ALA A 174 7.13 -0.18 11.97
N ASP A 175 7.77 0.10 13.10
CA ASP A 175 8.32 1.43 13.41
C ASP A 175 9.34 1.89 12.34
N ARG A 176 10.23 0.98 11.92
CA ARG A 176 11.22 1.27 10.86
C ARG A 176 10.56 1.52 9.51
N LEU A 177 9.52 0.78 9.14
CA LEU A 177 8.82 0.96 7.87
C LEU A 177 8.02 2.25 7.84
N GLU A 178 7.37 2.61 8.95
CA GLU A 178 6.72 3.91 9.12
C GLU A 178 7.73 5.06 8.94
N GLU A 179 8.88 4.96 9.61
CA GLU A 179 9.93 5.96 9.45
C GLU A 179 10.49 5.98 8.03
N ALA A 180 10.67 4.83 7.40
CA ALA A 180 11.14 4.73 6.02
C ALA A 180 10.19 5.45 5.07
N VAL A 181 8.87 5.27 5.23
CA VAL A 181 7.84 5.98 4.45
C VAL A 181 7.94 7.49 4.67
N ARG A 182 8.05 7.92 5.93
CA ARG A 182 8.18 9.35 6.27
C ARG A 182 9.43 9.97 5.64
N VAL A 183 10.59 9.33 5.78
CA VAL A 183 11.87 9.79 5.24
C VAL A 183 11.84 9.81 3.71
N PHE A 184 11.28 8.77 3.08
CA PHE A 184 11.16 8.68 1.63
C PHE A 184 10.40 9.87 1.05
N ILE A 185 9.33 10.30 1.72
CA ILE A 185 8.43 11.34 1.22
C ILE A 185 8.93 12.74 1.57
N THR A 186 9.38 12.94 2.80
CA THR A 186 9.74 14.28 3.30
C THR A 186 11.17 14.68 2.98
N ARG A 187 12.12 13.73 3.00
CA ARG A 187 13.56 14.00 2.87
C ARG A 187 14.17 13.41 1.61
N LYS A 188 13.55 12.38 1.03
CA LYS A 188 14.03 11.64 -0.16
C LYS A 188 15.43 11.05 0.04
N GLU A 189 15.80 10.75 1.28
CA GLU A 189 17.08 10.13 1.64
C GLU A 189 17.05 8.63 1.34
N LEU A 190 17.21 8.28 0.06
CA LEU A 190 17.07 6.89 -0.42
C LEU A 190 17.99 5.89 0.30
N GLY A 191 19.17 6.33 0.75
CA GLY A 191 20.09 5.49 1.54
C GLY A 191 19.52 5.11 2.90
N THR A 192 18.96 6.09 3.63
CA THR A 192 18.29 5.87 4.92
C THR A 192 17.09 4.93 4.77
N VAL A 193 16.26 5.17 3.75
CA VAL A 193 15.10 4.32 3.43
C VAL A 193 15.52 2.89 3.13
N ASN A 194 16.58 2.71 2.33
CA ASN A 194 17.11 1.38 1.99
C ASN A 194 17.54 0.60 3.24
N VAL A 195 18.25 1.25 4.17
CA VAL A 195 18.66 0.62 5.45
C VAL A 195 17.45 0.22 6.28
N MET A 196 16.46 1.10 6.43
CA MET A 196 15.27 0.82 7.25
C MET A 196 14.42 -0.32 6.67
N VAL A 197 14.19 -0.33 5.36
CA VAL A 197 13.45 -1.42 4.69
C VAL A 197 14.22 -2.73 4.75
N THR A 198 15.54 -2.71 4.56
CA THR A 198 16.38 -3.92 4.69
C THR A 198 16.30 -4.50 6.09
N ALA A 199 16.39 -3.67 7.11
CA ALA A 199 16.29 -4.15 8.49
C ALA A 199 14.93 -4.76 8.82
N ALA A 200 13.83 -4.17 8.32
CA ALA A 200 12.51 -4.76 8.49
C ALA A 200 12.38 -6.13 7.79
N MET A 201 13.05 -6.33 6.65
CA MET A 201 13.13 -7.64 6.00
C MET A 201 13.94 -8.64 6.83
N GLU A 202 15.04 -8.21 7.45
CA GLU A 202 15.87 -9.04 8.33
C GLU A 202 15.10 -9.49 9.58
N SER A 203 14.20 -8.66 10.12
CA SER A 203 13.29 -9.06 11.21
C SER A 203 12.41 -10.25 10.83
N ALA A 204 11.83 -10.26 9.62
CA ALA A 204 11.03 -11.39 9.14
C ALA A 204 11.85 -12.68 8.97
N VAL A 205 13.07 -12.57 8.44
CA VAL A 205 13.97 -13.72 8.26
C VAL A 205 14.41 -14.27 9.62
N THR A 206 14.80 -13.39 10.54
CA THR A 206 15.22 -13.76 11.90
C THR A 206 14.10 -14.44 12.66
N CYS A 207 12.87 -13.92 12.55
CA CYS A 207 11.70 -14.55 13.15
C CYS A 207 11.46 -15.96 12.57
N GLU A 208 11.53 -16.14 11.25
CA GLU A 208 11.37 -17.46 10.62
C GLU A 208 12.47 -18.44 11.05
N ASP A 209 13.72 -17.98 11.07
CA ASP A 209 14.87 -18.79 11.46
C ASP A 209 14.81 -19.21 12.94
N GLY A 210 14.26 -18.37 13.82
CA GLY A 210 14.06 -18.69 15.24
C GLY A 210 13.19 -19.94 15.45
N PHE A 211 12.17 -20.16 14.61
CA PHE A 211 11.36 -21.39 14.66
C PHE A 211 12.11 -22.63 14.16
N ARG A 212 13.14 -22.45 13.30
CA ARG A 212 13.98 -23.54 12.77
C ARG A 212 15.09 -23.96 13.73
N GLU A 213 15.58 -23.06 14.59
CA GLU A 213 16.69 -23.35 15.52
C GLU A 213 16.34 -24.30 16.68
N GLY A 214 15.05 -24.59 16.88
CA GLY A 214 14.60 -25.63 17.83
C GLY A 214 15.00 -27.07 17.44
N ASP A 215 15.58 -27.26 16.25
CA ASP A 215 15.92 -28.58 15.69
C ASP A 215 17.26 -29.17 16.22
N ASP A 216 18.19 -28.36 16.75
CA ASP A 216 19.59 -28.80 16.97
C ASP A 216 20.16 -28.61 18.39
N GLY A 217 19.37 -28.06 19.34
CA GLY A 217 19.93 -27.45 20.55
C GLY A 217 19.86 -28.20 21.87
N ASP A 218 18.97 -29.18 22.05
CA ASP A 218 18.82 -29.88 23.33
C ASP A 218 18.64 -31.38 23.07
N GLY A 219 19.47 -32.22 23.72
CA GLY A 219 19.63 -33.65 23.46
C GLY A 219 18.42 -34.57 23.70
N GLY A 220 17.20 -34.11 23.48
CA GLY A 220 15.98 -34.91 23.39
C GLY A 220 15.71 -35.28 21.93
N GLY A 221 16.09 -36.49 21.53
CA GLY A 221 15.88 -37.01 20.18
C GLY A 221 14.41 -37.08 19.77
N GLY A 222 13.91 -35.99 19.19
CA GLY A 222 12.61 -35.91 18.52
C GLY A 222 12.68 -34.91 17.38
N VAL A 223 12.41 -35.37 16.16
CA VAL A 223 12.24 -34.55 14.95
C VAL A 223 10.97 -33.73 15.11
N MET A 224 11.04 -32.60 15.82
CA MET A 224 9.92 -31.66 15.97
C MET A 224 10.32 -30.35 15.32
N THR A 225 10.24 -30.30 13.98
CA THR A 225 10.34 -29.05 13.23
C THR A 225 9.15 -28.18 13.57
N TRP A 226 9.35 -27.13 14.37
CA TRP A 226 8.32 -26.13 14.62
C TRP A 226 8.13 -25.32 13.35
N THR A 227 7.03 -25.59 12.64
CA THR A 227 6.66 -24.76 11.50
C THR A 227 6.18 -23.40 12.03
N SER A 228 6.79 -22.32 11.56
CA SER A 228 6.39 -20.96 11.90
C SER A 228 4.90 -20.76 11.65
N PRO A 229 4.09 -20.39 12.66
CA PRO A 229 2.66 -20.13 12.48
C PRO A 229 2.41 -18.87 11.62
N ILE A 230 3.45 -18.08 11.36
CA ILE A 230 3.42 -16.84 10.60
C ILE A 230 4.40 -16.85 9.40
N GLY A 231 4.76 -18.05 8.91
CA GLY A 231 5.74 -18.17 7.82
C GLY A 231 5.29 -17.54 6.50
N GLY A 232 3.97 -17.48 6.26
CA GLY A 232 3.40 -16.77 5.11
C GLY A 232 3.61 -15.26 5.19
N GLU A 233 3.42 -14.70 6.37
CA GLU A 233 3.59 -13.29 6.71
C GLU A 233 5.05 -12.87 6.64
N ASN A 234 5.97 -13.70 7.17
CA ASN A 234 7.42 -13.53 7.06
C ASN A 234 7.85 -13.42 5.59
N TYR A 235 7.42 -14.39 4.77
CA TYR A 235 7.72 -14.42 3.34
C TYR A 235 7.14 -13.22 2.60
N LYS A 236 5.93 -12.80 2.96
CA LYS A 236 5.26 -11.65 2.36
C LYS A 236 5.99 -10.34 2.68
N LEU A 237 6.40 -10.10 3.92
CA LEU A 237 7.19 -8.93 4.30
C LEU A 237 8.50 -8.87 3.52
N PHE A 238 9.21 -10.00 3.45
CA PHE A 238 10.46 -10.11 2.70
C PHE A 238 10.27 -9.75 1.22
N LYS A 239 9.24 -10.30 0.55
CA LYS A 239 8.96 -9.98 -0.86
C LYS A 239 8.58 -8.52 -1.09
N LEU A 240 7.76 -7.93 -0.22
CA LEU A 240 7.39 -6.52 -0.32
C LEU A 240 8.62 -5.63 -0.18
N GLY A 241 9.49 -5.92 0.77
CA GLY A 241 10.77 -5.23 0.93
C GLY A 241 11.66 -5.35 -0.31
N GLN A 242 11.76 -6.52 -0.95
CA GLN A 242 12.51 -6.68 -2.20
C GLN A 242 11.99 -5.78 -3.33
N ILE A 243 10.67 -5.68 -3.50
CA ILE A 243 10.06 -4.79 -4.50
C ILE A 243 10.44 -3.34 -4.19
N ALA A 244 10.24 -2.90 -2.95
CA ALA A 244 10.57 -1.54 -2.52
C ALA A 244 12.04 -1.20 -2.78
N LEU A 245 12.97 -2.04 -2.31
CA LEU A 245 14.41 -1.83 -2.47
C LEU A 245 14.84 -1.81 -3.95
N CYS A 246 14.28 -2.68 -4.79
CA CYS A 246 14.59 -2.66 -6.21
C CYS A 246 14.23 -1.31 -6.85
N ILE A 247 13.02 -0.81 -6.59
CA ILE A 247 12.53 0.45 -7.17
C ILE A 247 13.32 1.64 -6.59
N ILE A 248 13.63 1.63 -5.29
CA ILE A 248 14.49 2.64 -4.65
C ILE A 248 15.88 2.68 -5.30
N ASN A 249 16.47 1.53 -5.61
CA ASN A 249 17.77 1.45 -6.29
C ASN A 249 17.69 1.96 -7.75
N MET A 250 16.57 1.75 -8.44
CA MET A 250 16.31 2.36 -9.76
C MET A 250 16.21 3.88 -9.68
N LEU A 251 15.53 4.41 -8.65
CA LEU A 251 15.46 5.85 -8.37
C LEU A 251 16.85 6.44 -8.11
N SER A 252 17.65 5.79 -7.26
CA SER A 252 19.01 6.23 -6.94
C SER A 252 19.90 6.31 -8.20
N SER A 253 19.85 5.27 -9.04
CA SER A 253 20.60 5.24 -10.31
C SER A 253 20.19 6.35 -11.28
N SER A 254 18.90 6.69 -11.29
CA SER A 254 18.36 7.76 -12.14
C SER A 254 18.84 9.14 -11.68
N VAL A 255 18.89 9.39 -10.37
CA VAL A 255 19.40 10.64 -9.78
C VAL A 255 20.89 10.83 -10.09
N THR A 256 21.69 9.76 -9.99
CA THR A 256 23.11 9.81 -10.33
C THR A 256 23.35 10.08 -11.82
N SER A 257 22.48 9.60 -12.71
CA SER A 257 22.61 9.84 -14.16
C SER A 257 22.29 11.29 -14.60
N LEU A 258 21.49 12.03 -13.80
CA LEU A 258 21.08 13.41 -14.09
C LEU A 258 22.01 14.46 -13.47
N SER A 259 22.98 14.03 -12.66
CA SER A 259 23.95 14.90 -11.97
C SER A 259 25.28 15.04 -12.72
N PHE A 260 25.35 14.55 -13.96
CA PHE A 260 26.49 14.70 -14.88
C PHE A 260 26.12 15.49 -16.13
#